data_AF-A0A978W0Y4-F1
#
_entry.id   AF-A0A978W0Y4-F1
#
_cell.length_a   1.000
_cell.length_b   1.000
_cell.length_c   1.000
_cell.angle_alpha   90.00
_cell.angle_beta   90.00
_cell.angle_gamma   90.00
#
_symmetry.space_group_name_H-M   'P 1'
#
loop_
_entity.id
_entity.type
_entity.pdbx_description
1 polymer ?
#
loop_
_entity_poly.entity_id
_entity_poly.type
_entity_poly.pdbx_seq_one_letter_code
_entity_poly.pdbx_strand_id
1 'polypeptide(L)'
;MSLTIPTNLSKPLLKPKLTSPSAPKPKPFLIHCSSSSSSSSSSSTEKSSAAPPLQAFSAALALSSILLSAPLPAVADISGLTPCKESKQFAKREKQQIKKLESSLKLYSPDSAPALAIKATIEKTKRRFDNYGKQGLLCGSDGLPHLIVSGDQRHWGEFITPGILFLYIAGWIGWVGRSYLIAIRGEKKPTQKEIIIDVPLATRLVFRGFSWPVAAYREFVNGDLVVKDV
;
A
#
# COMPACT_ATOMS: atom_id res chain seq x y z
N MET A 1 10.64 38.50 -45.44
CA MET A 1 11.69 37.54 -45.87
C MET A 1 11.27 36.17 -45.38
N SER A 2 11.21 35.19 -46.26
CA SER A 2 10.65 33.86 -45.96
C SER A 2 11.67 32.98 -45.26
N LEU A 3 11.28 32.33 -44.16
CA LEU A 3 12.06 31.24 -43.55
C LEU A 3 11.24 29.95 -43.64
N THR A 4 11.61 29.14 -44.64
CA THR A 4 11.04 27.83 -44.93
C THR A 4 11.48 26.80 -43.90
N ILE A 5 10.51 26.10 -43.30
CA ILE A 5 10.74 24.92 -42.45
C ILE A 5 10.80 23.69 -43.37
N PRO A 6 11.92 22.94 -43.43
CA PRO A 6 12.01 21.77 -44.30
C PRO A 6 11.24 20.57 -43.74
N THR A 7 10.13 20.24 -44.37
CA THR A 7 9.46 18.94 -44.24
C THR A 7 10.28 17.85 -44.91
N ASN A 8 10.92 16.95 -44.15
CA ASN A 8 11.47 15.70 -44.68
C ASN A 8 11.83 14.69 -43.56
N LEU A 9 10.89 13.81 -43.17
CA LEU A 9 11.20 12.41 -42.81
C LEU A 9 9.94 11.55 -42.75
N SER A 10 9.47 11.07 -43.90
CA SER A 10 8.40 10.07 -43.99
C SER A 10 8.90 8.82 -44.72
N LYS A 11 9.21 7.76 -43.97
CA LYS A 11 9.33 6.38 -44.48
C LYS A 11 8.60 5.42 -43.55
N PRO A 12 7.65 4.61 -44.05
CA PRO A 12 6.89 3.65 -43.25
C PRO A 12 7.55 2.26 -43.23
N LEU A 13 6.84 1.31 -42.60
CA LEU A 13 7.07 -0.14 -42.57
C LEU A 13 8.17 -0.65 -41.62
N LEU A 14 7.72 -1.27 -40.52
CA LEU A 14 8.10 -2.65 -40.16
C LEU A 14 7.01 -3.23 -39.24
N LYS A 15 6.40 -4.35 -39.64
CA LYS A 15 5.39 -5.07 -38.85
C LYS A 15 6.09 -6.03 -37.88
N PRO A 16 5.74 -6.09 -36.58
CA PRO A 16 6.19 -7.17 -35.71
C PRO A 16 5.46 -8.47 -36.09
N LYS A 17 6.22 -9.51 -36.40
CA LYS A 17 5.71 -10.85 -36.73
C LYS A 17 5.42 -11.62 -35.43
N LEU A 18 4.14 -11.69 -35.03
CA LEU A 18 3.73 -12.58 -33.94
C LEU A 18 4.05 -14.03 -34.34
N THR A 19 4.90 -14.69 -33.56
CA THR A 19 5.21 -16.11 -33.71
C THR A 19 4.89 -16.78 -32.38
N SER A 20 3.85 -17.61 -32.35
CA SER A 20 3.36 -18.25 -31.12
C SER A 20 4.15 -19.52 -30.80
N PRO A 21 4.71 -19.66 -29.59
CA PRO A 21 5.19 -20.95 -29.10
C PRO A 21 4.05 -21.74 -28.44
N SER A 22 3.75 -22.87 -29.07
CA SER A 22 3.03 -24.04 -28.55
C SER A 22 2.90 -24.16 -27.02
N ALA A 23 1.66 -24.36 -26.53
CA ALA A 23 1.37 -24.63 -25.13
C ALA A 23 1.85 -26.05 -24.70
N PRO A 24 2.49 -26.20 -23.52
CA PRO A 24 2.78 -27.51 -22.94
C PRO A 24 1.53 -28.09 -22.24
N LYS A 25 1.26 -29.38 -22.48
CA LYS A 25 0.14 -30.14 -21.88
C LYS A 25 0.31 -30.27 -20.35
N PRO A 26 -0.76 -30.16 -19.54
CA PRO A 26 -0.72 -30.52 -18.13
C PRO A 26 -0.63 -32.05 -17.96
N LYS A 27 0.18 -32.50 -17.01
CA LYS A 27 0.19 -33.90 -16.52
C LYS A 27 -0.89 -34.05 -15.43
N PRO A 28 -1.58 -35.19 -15.33
CA PRO A 28 -2.60 -35.39 -14.30
C PRO A 28 -1.97 -35.55 -12.92
N PHE A 29 -2.40 -34.74 -11.95
CA PHE A 29 -2.20 -35.02 -10.53
C PHE A 29 -3.24 -36.06 -10.09
N LEU A 30 -2.79 -37.22 -9.63
CA LEU A 30 -3.63 -38.18 -8.92
C LEU A 30 -3.87 -37.67 -7.49
N ILE A 31 -5.02 -37.02 -7.28
CA ILE A 31 -5.51 -36.69 -5.94
C ILE A 31 -6.41 -37.84 -5.48
N HIS A 32 -5.94 -38.61 -4.50
CA HIS A 32 -6.70 -39.71 -3.91
C HIS A 32 -7.59 -39.18 -2.78
N CYS A 33 -8.86 -38.88 -3.09
CA CYS A 33 -9.87 -38.60 -2.09
C CYS A 33 -10.60 -39.90 -1.71
N SER A 34 -10.25 -40.49 -0.56
CA SER A 34 -11.07 -41.53 0.07
C SER A 34 -12.17 -40.87 0.88
N SER A 35 -13.42 -41.04 0.44
CA SER A 35 -14.61 -40.75 1.24
C SER A 35 -15.09 -42.04 1.89
N SER A 36 -15.52 -41.97 3.15
CA SER A 36 -16.34 -43.02 3.76
C SER A 36 -17.32 -42.39 4.75
N SER A 37 -18.61 -42.57 4.48
CA SER A 37 -19.70 -42.16 5.35
C SER A 37 -20.42 -43.40 5.88
N SER A 38 -20.28 -43.63 7.19
CA SER A 38 -21.27 -44.22 8.11
C SER A 38 -22.09 -45.45 7.70
N SER A 39 -21.98 -46.55 8.47
CA SER A 39 -23.13 -47.13 9.20
C SER A 39 -22.78 -48.29 10.17
N SER A 40 -23.06 -48.05 11.46
CA SER A 40 -23.66 -48.94 12.51
C SER A 40 -23.33 -50.44 12.70
N SER A 41 -23.28 -50.81 14.01
CA SER A 41 -23.55 -52.12 14.66
C SER A 41 -22.53 -53.27 14.45
N SER A 42 -22.18 -54.11 15.46
CA SER A 42 -22.65 -54.28 16.86
C SER A 42 -21.70 -55.16 17.70
N SER A 43 -21.65 -54.97 19.04
CA SER A 43 -21.35 -55.92 20.16
C SER A 43 -20.22 -56.98 20.03
N SER A 44 -19.41 -57.34 21.02
CA SER A 44 -19.23 -57.01 22.47
C SER A 44 -17.85 -57.59 22.89
N THR A 45 -17.19 -57.28 24.03
CA THR A 45 -17.53 -57.70 25.40
C THR A 45 -16.45 -57.17 26.39
N GLU A 46 -16.87 -56.55 27.52
CA GLU A 46 -16.21 -56.45 28.87
C GLU A 46 -14.70 -56.04 29.05
N LYS A 47 -14.26 -55.36 30.13
CA LYS A 47 -14.88 -54.91 31.41
C LYS A 47 -14.07 -53.79 32.11
N SER A 48 -14.74 -53.08 33.05
CA SER A 48 -14.18 -52.19 34.13
C SER A 48 -13.49 -50.87 33.68
N SER A 49 -13.64 -49.69 34.30
CA SER A 49 -14.50 -49.09 35.37
C SER A 49 -14.15 -47.57 35.47
N ALA A 50 -14.88 -46.60 36.05
CA ALA A 50 -16.06 -46.61 36.92
C ALA A 50 -17.10 -45.50 36.57
N ALA A 51 -17.34 -44.47 37.43
CA ALA A 51 -18.46 -43.49 37.32
C ALA A 51 -18.03 -41.99 37.35
N PRO A 52 -18.89 -41.02 36.91
CA PRO A 52 -18.54 -39.62 36.61
C PRO A 52 -19.00 -38.59 37.67
N PRO A 53 -18.80 -37.27 37.44
CA PRO A 53 -19.96 -36.37 37.56
C PRO A 53 -20.08 -35.25 36.50
N LEU A 54 -21.31 -34.77 36.35
CA LEU A 54 -21.79 -33.76 35.38
C LEU A 54 -21.44 -32.32 35.82
N GLN A 55 -20.38 -31.71 35.27
CA GLN A 55 -20.14 -30.25 35.45
C GLN A 55 -19.73 -29.47 34.18
N ALA A 56 -19.39 -30.13 33.08
CA ALA A 56 -18.83 -29.45 31.89
C ALA A 56 -19.84 -28.61 31.07
N PHE A 57 -21.14 -28.86 31.17
CA PHE A 57 -22.15 -28.22 30.31
C PHE A 57 -22.59 -26.82 30.77
N SER A 58 -22.36 -26.45 32.03
CA SER A 58 -22.78 -25.12 32.54
C SER A 58 -21.83 -24.00 32.14
N ALA A 59 -20.56 -24.31 31.87
CA ALA A 59 -19.54 -23.32 31.49
C ALA A 59 -19.74 -22.79 30.05
N ALA A 60 -20.24 -23.62 29.13
CA ALA A 60 -20.45 -23.24 27.73
C ALA A 60 -21.54 -22.15 27.56
N LEU A 61 -22.62 -22.23 28.35
CA LEU A 61 -23.70 -21.23 28.30
C LEU A 61 -23.30 -19.90 28.95
N ALA A 62 -22.48 -19.93 30.01
CA ALA A 62 -21.96 -18.71 30.66
C ALA A 62 -21.01 -17.90 29.76
N LEU A 63 -20.26 -18.57 28.87
CA LEU A 63 -19.38 -17.92 27.89
C LEU A 63 -20.16 -17.28 26.73
N SER A 64 -21.34 -17.80 26.38
CA SER A 64 -22.17 -17.22 25.30
C SER A 64 -22.84 -15.92 25.69
N SER A 65 -23.08 -15.66 26.98
CA SER A 65 -23.74 -14.45 27.49
C SER A 65 -22.83 -13.21 27.56
N ILE A 66 -21.51 -13.37 27.47
CA ILE A 66 -20.53 -12.26 27.58
C ILE A 66 -20.31 -11.55 26.23
N LEU A 67 -20.72 -12.15 25.10
CA LEU A 67 -20.49 -11.60 23.76
C LEU A 67 -21.58 -10.66 23.23
N LEU A 68 -22.70 -10.48 23.96
CA LEU A 68 -23.81 -9.63 23.50
C LEU A 68 -23.71 -8.17 23.98
N SER A 69 -22.81 -7.87 24.92
CA SER A 69 -22.48 -6.49 25.33
C SER A 69 -21.30 -5.93 24.53
N ALA A 70 -21.38 -6.00 23.20
CA ALA A 70 -20.48 -5.23 22.34
C ALA A 70 -20.83 -3.73 22.50
N PRO A 71 -19.90 -2.86 22.92
CA PRO A 71 -20.14 -1.43 22.87
C PRO A 71 -20.40 -1.02 21.43
N LEU A 72 -21.34 -0.10 21.20
CA LEU A 72 -21.45 0.60 19.92
C LEU A 72 -20.04 1.11 19.53
N PRO A 73 -19.65 1.04 18.25
CA PRO A 73 -18.31 1.43 17.82
C PRO A 73 -18.06 2.86 18.24
N ALA A 74 -17.25 3.04 19.28
CA ALA A 74 -16.96 4.35 19.81
C ALA A 74 -16.28 5.15 18.71
N VAL A 75 -17.02 6.12 18.17
CA VAL A 75 -16.42 7.20 17.40
C VAL A 75 -15.70 8.05 18.43
N ALA A 76 -14.48 7.65 18.76
CA ALA A 76 -13.61 8.44 19.60
C ALA A 76 -13.41 9.76 18.85
N ASP A 77 -14.01 10.83 19.37
CA ASP A 77 -13.80 12.19 18.90
C ASP A 77 -12.37 12.60 19.26
N ILE A 78 -11.41 12.18 18.43
CA ILE A 78 -9.99 12.44 18.61
C ILE A 78 -9.80 13.96 18.64
N SER A 79 -9.55 14.48 19.85
CA SER A 79 -9.41 15.90 20.15
C SER A 79 -10.60 16.78 19.72
N GLY A 80 -11.81 16.22 19.64
CA GLY A 80 -13.03 16.96 19.26
C GLY A 80 -13.11 17.35 17.77
N LEU A 81 -12.34 16.69 16.90
CA LEU A 81 -12.43 16.92 15.45
C LEU A 81 -13.57 16.10 14.83
N THR A 82 -14.42 16.76 14.05
CA THR A 82 -15.54 16.12 13.34
C THR A 82 -15.09 15.56 11.98
N PRO A 83 -15.69 14.47 11.47
CA PRO A 83 -15.42 13.99 10.11
C PRO A 83 -15.60 15.10 9.05
N CYS A 84 -14.63 15.28 8.15
CA CYS A 84 -14.66 16.36 7.15
C CYS A 84 -15.91 16.34 6.26
N LYS A 85 -16.50 15.16 6.04
CA LYS A 85 -17.78 14.96 5.32
C LYS A 85 -18.95 15.73 5.93
N GLU A 86 -18.96 15.92 7.25
CA GLU A 86 -20.06 16.51 8.02
C GLU A 86 -19.77 17.95 8.46
N SER A 87 -18.51 18.40 8.33
CA SER A 87 -18.09 19.75 8.68
C SER A 87 -18.72 20.80 7.77
N LYS A 88 -19.63 21.61 8.34
CA LYS A 88 -20.23 22.78 7.67
C LYS A 88 -19.19 23.79 7.17
N GLN A 89 -18.02 23.86 7.81
CA GLN A 89 -16.94 24.79 7.43
C GLN A 89 -16.14 24.27 6.22
N PHE A 90 -15.90 22.96 6.14
CA PHE A 90 -15.30 22.31 4.97
C PHE A 90 -16.15 22.54 3.72
N ALA A 91 -17.46 22.29 3.79
CA ALA A 91 -18.40 22.53 2.70
C ALA A 91 -18.53 24.02 2.30
N LYS A 92 -18.34 24.97 3.24
CA LYS A 92 -18.24 26.41 2.91
C LYS A 92 -16.99 26.72 2.10
N ARG A 93 -15.83 26.16 2.46
CA ARG A 93 -14.56 26.38 1.73
C ARG A 93 -14.59 25.80 0.33
N GLU A 94 -15.19 24.62 0.15
CA GLU A 94 -15.44 24.05 -1.18
C GLU A 94 -16.25 25.03 -2.05
N LYS A 95 -17.43 25.46 -1.56
CA LYS A 95 -18.30 26.41 -2.26
C LYS A 95 -17.60 27.75 -2.55
N GLN A 96 -16.73 28.24 -1.65
CA GLN A 96 -15.97 29.46 -1.86
C GLN A 96 -14.91 29.30 -2.97
N GLN A 97 -14.19 28.16 -3.01
CA GLN A 97 -13.21 27.88 -4.08
C GLN A 97 -13.90 27.69 -5.43
N ILE A 98 -15.01 26.95 -5.47
CA ILE A 98 -15.81 26.77 -6.69
C ILE A 98 -16.36 28.12 -7.18
N LYS A 99 -16.98 28.93 -6.32
CA LYS A 99 -17.45 30.27 -6.69
C LYS A 99 -16.35 31.18 -7.22
N LYS A 100 -15.13 31.10 -6.67
CA LYS A 100 -13.97 31.86 -7.19
C LYS A 100 -13.63 31.41 -8.61
N LEU A 101 -13.52 30.10 -8.85
CA LEU A 101 -13.25 29.55 -10.19
C LEU A 101 -14.39 29.85 -11.19
N GLU A 102 -15.65 29.77 -10.78
CA GLU A 102 -16.81 30.15 -11.58
C GLU A 102 -16.84 31.66 -11.89
N SER A 103 -16.41 32.51 -10.95
CA SER A 103 -16.28 33.94 -11.22
C SER A 103 -15.21 34.22 -12.28
N SER A 104 -14.07 33.52 -12.21
CA SER A 104 -13.04 33.58 -13.26
C SER A 104 -13.50 33.00 -14.60
N LEU A 105 -14.32 31.93 -14.59
CA LEU A 105 -14.86 31.32 -15.81
C LEU A 105 -15.67 32.33 -16.64
N LYS A 106 -16.43 33.23 -15.99
CA LYS A 106 -17.27 34.24 -16.64
C LYS A 106 -16.50 35.29 -17.44
N LEU A 107 -15.19 35.45 -17.21
CA LEU A 107 -14.35 36.40 -17.95
C LEU A 107 -13.89 35.84 -19.31
N TYR A 108 -14.10 34.55 -19.58
CA TYR A 108 -13.62 33.87 -20.79
C TYR A 108 -14.78 33.31 -21.62
N SER A 109 -14.64 33.30 -22.94
CA SER A 109 -15.61 32.67 -23.83
C SER A 109 -15.62 31.14 -23.63
N PRO A 110 -16.79 30.47 -23.77
CA PRO A 110 -16.97 29.08 -23.35
C PRO A 110 -16.10 28.06 -24.10
N ASP A 111 -15.67 28.42 -25.32
CA ASP A 111 -14.88 27.61 -26.27
C ASP A 111 -13.37 27.90 -26.19
N SER A 112 -12.96 28.86 -25.36
CA SER A 112 -11.55 29.21 -25.19
C SER A 112 -10.79 28.17 -24.37
N ALA A 113 -9.51 27.95 -24.71
CA ALA A 113 -8.60 27.10 -23.94
C ALA A 113 -8.57 27.39 -22.43
N PRO A 114 -8.52 28.66 -21.94
CA PRO A 114 -8.63 28.94 -20.50
C PRO A 114 -9.96 28.51 -19.88
N ALA A 115 -11.10 28.64 -20.59
CA ALA A 115 -12.38 28.18 -20.06
C ALA A 115 -12.42 26.66 -19.86
N LEU A 116 -11.81 25.87 -20.78
CA LEU A 116 -11.66 24.42 -20.61
C LEU A 116 -10.75 24.08 -19.43
N ALA A 117 -9.62 24.78 -19.27
CA ALA A 117 -8.71 24.59 -18.14
C ALA A 117 -9.37 24.91 -16.78
N ILE A 118 -10.20 25.97 -16.71
CA ILE A 118 -10.95 26.32 -15.50
C ILE A 118 -12.03 25.26 -15.20
N LYS A 119 -12.77 24.77 -16.20
CA LYS A 119 -13.74 23.66 -16.04
C LYS A 119 -13.05 22.41 -15.46
N ALA A 120 -11.91 22.00 -16.01
CA ALA A 120 -11.11 20.89 -15.50
C ALA A 120 -10.57 21.14 -14.07
N THR A 121 -10.26 22.40 -13.73
CA THR A 121 -9.82 22.78 -12.38
C THR A 121 -10.97 22.73 -11.36
N ILE A 122 -12.19 23.13 -11.75
CA ILE A 122 -13.41 22.98 -10.94
C ILE A 122 -13.66 21.49 -10.66
N GLU A 123 -13.55 20.63 -11.67
CA GLU A 123 -13.73 19.18 -11.51
C GLU A 123 -12.66 18.56 -10.60
N LYS A 124 -11.37 18.88 -10.82
CA LYS A 124 -10.27 18.46 -9.93
C LYS A 124 -10.48 18.94 -8.49
N THR A 125 -11.01 20.14 -8.30
CA THR A 125 -11.31 20.70 -6.98
C THR A 125 -12.42 19.89 -6.30
N LYS A 126 -13.54 19.64 -6.97
CA LYS A 126 -14.63 18.79 -6.47
C LYS A 126 -14.11 17.39 -6.09
N ARG A 127 -13.43 16.71 -7.02
CA ARG A 127 -12.81 15.39 -6.79
C ARG A 127 -11.86 15.39 -5.57
N ARG A 128 -11.11 16.47 -5.34
CA ARG A 128 -10.22 16.60 -4.16
C ARG A 128 -11.02 16.72 -2.86
N PHE A 129 -12.04 17.58 -2.80
CA PHE A 129 -12.90 17.71 -1.62
C PHE A 129 -13.69 16.40 -1.36
N ASP A 130 -14.20 15.74 -2.40
CA ASP A 130 -14.81 14.42 -2.31
C ASP A 130 -13.85 13.36 -1.74
N ASN A 131 -12.61 13.31 -2.22
CA ASN A 131 -11.62 12.34 -1.74
C ASN A 131 -11.28 12.56 -0.27
N TYR A 132 -11.06 13.81 0.15
CA TYR A 132 -10.82 14.15 1.54
C TYR A 132 -12.02 13.82 2.45
N GLY A 133 -13.26 14.00 1.98
CA GLY A 133 -14.46 13.58 2.70
C GLY A 133 -14.68 12.06 2.75
N LYS A 134 -14.15 11.30 1.78
CA LYS A 134 -14.23 9.83 1.72
C LYS A 134 -13.12 9.11 2.48
N GLN A 135 -11.95 9.73 2.59
CA GLN A 135 -10.77 9.19 3.28
C GLN A 135 -10.90 9.13 4.81
N GLY A 136 -12.02 9.59 5.38
CA GLY A 136 -12.26 9.60 6.81
C GLY A 136 -11.55 10.72 7.57
N LEU A 137 -10.88 11.63 6.86
CA LEU A 137 -10.10 12.72 7.45
C LEU A 137 -10.94 13.53 8.45
N LEU A 138 -10.31 13.90 9.56
CA LEU A 138 -10.92 14.67 10.63
C LEU A 138 -10.66 16.18 10.41
N CYS A 139 -11.71 16.99 10.54
CA CYS A 139 -11.67 18.43 10.32
C CYS A 139 -11.87 19.19 11.63
N GLY A 140 -10.97 20.15 11.91
CA GLY A 140 -11.11 21.09 13.02
C GLY A 140 -12.14 22.19 12.76
N SER A 141 -12.23 23.14 13.70
CA SER A 141 -13.12 24.32 13.64
C SER A 141 -12.97 25.15 12.36
N ASP A 142 -11.78 25.16 11.77
CA ASP A 142 -11.48 25.91 10.55
C ASP A 142 -11.98 25.22 9.27
N GLY A 143 -12.45 23.97 9.35
CA GLY A 143 -12.84 23.17 8.18
C GLY A 143 -11.66 22.79 7.28
N LEU A 144 -10.47 22.63 7.85
CA LEU A 144 -9.30 22.04 7.19
C LEU A 144 -9.12 20.59 7.69
N PRO A 145 -8.75 19.63 6.83
CA PRO A 145 -8.37 18.29 7.25
C PRO A 145 -7.08 18.32 8.08
N HIS A 146 -7.10 17.68 9.25
CA HIS A 146 -5.94 17.42 10.09
C HIS A 146 -5.59 15.92 10.00
N LEU A 147 -4.33 15.58 10.26
CA LEU A 147 -3.84 14.21 10.24
C LEU A 147 -3.56 13.71 11.66
N ILE A 148 -3.94 12.48 11.97
CA ILE A 148 -3.73 11.82 13.26
C ILE A 148 -2.55 10.85 13.16
N VAL A 149 -1.42 11.24 13.73
CA VAL A 149 -0.17 10.44 13.74
C VAL A 149 -0.08 9.46 14.92
N SER A 150 -1.10 9.39 15.78
CA SER A 150 -1.12 8.62 17.03
C SER A 150 -1.14 7.08 16.88
N GLY A 151 -1.17 6.55 15.65
CA GLY A 151 -1.19 5.11 15.40
C GLY A 151 -2.55 4.44 15.63
N ASP A 152 -3.66 5.18 15.63
CA ASP A 152 -5.01 4.61 15.64
C ASP A 152 -5.32 3.91 14.30
N GLN A 153 -5.83 2.68 14.38
CA GLN A 153 -6.13 1.79 13.25
C GLN A 153 -6.96 2.47 12.15
N ARG A 154 -7.91 3.33 12.52
CA ARG A 154 -8.80 4.02 11.57
C ARG A 154 -8.07 5.07 10.72
N HIS A 155 -6.93 5.57 11.19
CA HIS A 155 -6.15 6.63 10.58
C HIS A 155 -4.76 6.15 10.10
N TRP A 156 -4.47 4.83 10.12
CA TRP A 156 -3.22 4.26 9.61
C TRP A 156 -2.90 4.60 8.14
N GLY A 157 -3.92 4.92 7.32
CA GLY A 157 -3.73 5.37 5.94
C GLY A 157 -3.09 6.76 5.84
N GLU A 158 -3.19 7.59 6.89
CA GLU A 158 -2.72 8.99 6.88
C GLU A 158 -1.22 9.12 7.08
N PHE A 159 -0.64 8.29 7.97
CA PHE A 159 0.77 8.41 8.36
C PHE A 159 1.53 7.08 8.40
N ILE A 160 0.97 6.02 9.00
CA ILE A 160 1.67 4.74 9.18
C ILE A 160 1.97 4.06 7.83
N THR A 161 0.97 3.99 6.94
CA THR A 161 1.10 3.39 5.61
C THR A 161 2.14 4.12 4.73
N PRO A 162 2.06 5.46 4.53
CA PRO A 162 3.09 6.19 3.78
C PRO A 162 4.44 6.24 4.51
N GLY A 163 4.47 6.22 5.85
CA GLY A 163 5.69 6.19 6.65
C GLY A 163 6.49 4.89 6.51
N ILE A 164 5.82 3.73 6.58
CA ILE A 164 6.43 2.42 6.33
C ILE A 164 6.91 2.34 4.88
N LEU A 165 6.13 2.84 3.92
CA LEU A 165 6.55 2.91 2.51
C LEU A 165 7.80 3.77 2.32
N PHE A 166 7.87 4.93 2.99
CA PHE A 166 9.05 5.80 2.98
C PHE A 166 10.28 5.09 3.57
N LEU A 167 10.16 4.48 4.76
CA LEU A 167 11.25 3.74 5.40
C LEU A 167 11.70 2.55 4.55
N TYR A 168 10.77 1.87 3.87
CA TYR A 168 11.10 0.78 2.95
C TYR A 168 11.93 1.25 1.75
N ILE A 169 11.57 2.38 1.13
CA ILE A 169 12.30 2.95 -0.01
C ILE A 169 13.66 3.50 0.45
N ALA A 170 13.71 4.24 1.56
CA ALA A 170 14.95 4.80 2.11
C ALA A 170 15.93 3.70 2.53
N GLY A 171 15.43 2.65 3.20
CA GLY A 171 16.24 1.49 3.59
C GLY A 171 16.73 0.69 2.38
N TRP A 172 15.94 0.54 1.32
CA TRP A 172 16.37 -0.10 0.07
C TRP A 172 17.52 0.69 -0.57
N ILE A 173 17.39 2.01 -0.71
CA ILE A 173 18.44 2.87 -1.26
C ILE A 173 19.73 2.77 -0.43
N GLY A 174 19.62 2.91 0.90
CA GLY A 174 20.77 2.80 1.81
C GLY A 174 21.43 1.42 1.77
N TRP A 175 20.64 0.34 1.71
CA TRP A 175 21.14 -1.04 1.64
C TRP A 175 21.91 -1.32 0.35
N VAL A 176 21.40 -0.85 -0.79
CA VAL A 176 22.08 -0.98 -2.09
C VAL A 176 23.38 -0.18 -2.10
N GLY A 177 23.37 1.04 -1.57
CA GLY A 177 24.57 1.87 -1.40
C GLY A 177 25.64 1.17 -0.56
N ARG A 178 25.29 0.69 0.65
CA ARG A 178 26.19 -0.10 1.52
C ARG A 178 26.72 -1.34 0.78
N SER A 179 25.85 -2.10 0.12
CA SER A 179 26.22 -3.32 -0.59
C SER A 179 27.20 -3.04 -1.74
N TYR A 180 27.03 -1.93 -2.47
CA TYR A 180 27.89 -1.56 -3.58
C TYR A 180 29.29 -1.16 -3.07
N LEU A 181 29.36 -0.31 -2.04
CA LEU A 181 30.62 0.09 -1.42
C LEU A 181 31.40 -1.09 -0.84
N ILE A 182 30.72 -2.04 -0.19
CA ILE A 182 31.35 -3.27 0.32
C ILE A 182 31.91 -4.13 -0.83
N ALA A 183 31.17 -4.26 -1.95
CA ALA A 183 31.59 -5.05 -3.10
C ALA A 183 32.83 -4.48 -3.80
N ILE A 184 32.91 -3.15 -4.00
CA ILE A 184 34.04 -2.52 -4.70
C ILE A 184 35.29 -2.36 -3.82
N ARG A 185 35.16 -2.37 -2.48
CA ARG A 185 36.28 -2.20 -1.53
C ARG A 185 37.42 -3.21 -1.74
N GLY A 186 37.12 -4.41 -2.27
CA GLY A 186 38.11 -5.45 -2.56
C GLY A 186 38.76 -5.36 -3.96
N GLU A 187 38.36 -4.41 -4.81
CA GLU A 187 38.96 -4.25 -6.14
C GLU A 187 40.30 -3.50 -6.10
N LYS A 188 41.08 -3.62 -7.19
CA LYS A 188 42.39 -2.96 -7.33
C LYS A 188 42.34 -1.42 -7.32
N LYS A 189 41.18 -0.82 -7.61
CA LYS A 189 40.97 0.65 -7.70
C LYS A 189 39.53 1.03 -7.29
N PRO A 190 39.16 0.96 -5.99
CA PRO A 190 37.79 1.21 -5.53
C PRO A 190 37.31 2.63 -5.89
N THR A 191 38.16 3.64 -5.71
CA THR A 191 37.85 5.05 -6.03
C THR A 191 37.49 5.28 -7.50
N GLN A 192 37.99 4.46 -8.43
CA GLN A 192 37.62 4.55 -9.84
C GLN A 192 36.21 4.01 -10.10
N LYS A 193 35.76 3.02 -9.32
CA LYS A 193 34.40 2.44 -9.37
C LYS A 193 33.34 3.27 -8.65
N GLU A 194 33.75 4.26 -7.86
CA GLU A 194 32.86 5.27 -7.27
C GLU A 194 32.56 6.40 -8.27
N ILE A 195 33.55 6.82 -9.06
CA ILE A 195 33.39 7.85 -10.10
C ILE A 195 32.70 7.26 -11.35
N ILE A 196 33.14 6.08 -11.78
CA ILE A 196 32.57 5.36 -12.93
C ILE A 196 31.84 4.12 -12.39
N ILE A 197 30.55 4.29 -12.10
CA ILE A 197 29.70 3.25 -11.52
C ILE A 197 29.64 2.02 -12.44
N ASP A 198 29.88 0.85 -11.86
CA ASP A 198 29.68 -0.44 -12.51
C ASP A 198 28.18 -0.75 -12.59
N VAL A 199 27.53 -0.25 -13.65
CA VAL A 199 26.08 -0.42 -13.87
C VAL A 199 25.66 -1.90 -13.81
N PRO A 200 26.36 -2.88 -14.45
CA PRO A 200 26.02 -4.30 -14.32
C PRO A 200 26.04 -4.83 -12.87
N LEU A 201 27.03 -4.45 -12.06
CA LEU A 201 27.11 -4.85 -10.65
C LEU A 201 26.03 -4.14 -9.82
N ALA A 202 25.87 -2.82 -9.99
CA ALA A 202 24.88 -2.02 -9.30
C ALA A 202 23.45 -2.54 -9.55
N THR A 203 23.08 -2.85 -10.80
CA THR A 203 21.76 -3.42 -11.13
C THR A 203 21.50 -4.75 -10.40
N ARG A 204 22.50 -5.64 -10.30
CA ARG A 204 22.37 -6.90 -9.54
C ARG A 204 22.16 -6.67 -8.04
N LEU A 205 22.77 -5.63 -7.47
CA LEU A 205 22.56 -5.25 -6.07
C LEU A 205 21.22 -4.56 -5.83
N VAL A 206 20.74 -3.72 -6.76
CA VAL A 206 19.41 -3.11 -6.70
C VAL A 206 18.33 -4.18 -6.55
N PHE A 207 18.35 -5.25 -7.35
CA PHE A 207 17.38 -6.34 -7.25
C PHE A 207 17.50 -7.14 -5.93
N ARG A 208 18.72 -7.34 -5.40
CA ARG A 208 18.92 -7.95 -4.06
C ARG A 208 18.44 -7.06 -2.92
N GLY A 209 18.45 -5.75 -3.10
CA GLY A 209 17.97 -4.78 -2.13
C GLY A 209 16.46 -4.83 -1.85
N PHE A 210 15.66 -5.52 -2.67
CA PHE A 210 14.23 -5.70 -2.37
C PHE A 210 14.01 -6.47 -1.05
N SER A 211 14.82 -7.48 -0.76
CA SER A 211 14.77 -8.23 0.51
C SER A 211 15.57 -7.58 1.65
N TRP A 212 15.88 -6.28 1.58
CA TRP A 212 16.74 -5.62 2.57
C TRP A 212 16.28 -5.74 4.03
N PRO A 213 14.99 -5.71 4.42
CA PRO A 213 14.63 -5.69 5.84
C PRO A 213 15.05 -6.99 6.56
N VAL A 214 14.90 -8.12 5.86
CA VAL A 214 15.30 -9.44 6.37
C VAL A 214 16.81 -9.60 6.34
N ALA A 215 17.48 -9.17 5.26
CA ALA A 215 18.94 -9.26 5.14
C ALA A 215 19.65 -8.39 6.19
N ALA A 216 19.22 -7.14 6.35
CA ALA A 216 19.74 -6.21 7.35
C ALA A 216 19.51 -6.72 8.78
N TYR A 217 18.33 -7.27 9.08
CA TYR A 217 18.06 -7.86 10.40
C TYR A 217 18.95 -9.08 10.69
N ARG A 218 19.23 -9.93 9.68
CA ARG A 218 20.16 -11.06 9.83
C ARG A 218 21.60 -10.59 10.05
N GLU A 219 22.10 -9.66 9.23
CA GLU A 219 23.46 -9.10 9.41
C GLU A 219 23.60 -8.32 10.73
N PHE A 220 22.54 -7.69 11.23
CA PHE A 220 22.53 -7.04 12.54
C PHE A 220 22.67 -8.06 13.68
N VAL A 221 21.87 -9.13 13.68
CA VAL A 221 21.92 -10.20 14.70
C VAL A 221 23.24 -10.98 14.63
N ASN A 222 23.81 -11.18 13.45
CA ASN A 222 25.12 -11.82 13.27
C ASN A 222 26.30 -10.93 13.69
N GLY A 223 26.11 -9.60 13.77
CA GLY A 223 27.18 -8.65 14.06
C GLY A 223 27.99 -8.19 12.83
N ASP A 224 27.55 -8.51 11.61
CA ASP A 224 28.19 -8.08 10.35
C ASP A 224 27.78 -6.67 9.90
N LEU A 225 26.72 -6.11 10.50
CA LEU A 225 26.24 -4.76 10.15
C LEU A 225 27.14 -3.63 10.68
N VAL A 226 27.72 -3.82 11.86
CA VAL A 226 28.44 -2.78 12.63
C VAL A 226 29.90 -3.22 12.81
N VAL A 227 30.84 -2.32 12.56
CA VAL A 227 32.25 -2.55 12.86
C VAL A 227 32.44 -2.52 14.37
N LYS A 228 33.17 -3.48 14.94
CA LYS A 228 33.58 -3.40 16.35
C LYS A 228 34.65 -2.33 16.47
N ASP A 229 34.34 -1.25 17.19
CA ASP A 229 35.36 -0.32 17.66
C ASP A 229 36.34 -1.07 18.60
N VAL A 230 37.60 -0.62 18.58
CA VAL A 230 38.73 -1.24 19.29
C VAL A 230 38.67 -0.97 20.79
#